data_AF-A0A0G1X4G9-F1
#
_entry.id   AF-A0A0G1X4G9-F1
#
_cell.length_a   1.000
_cell.length_b   1.000
_cell.length_c   1.000
_cell.angle_alpha   90.00
_cell.angle_beta   90.00
_cell.angle_gamma   90.00
#
_symmetry.space_group_name_H-M   'P 1'
#
loop_
_entity.id
_entity.type
_entity.pdbx_description
1 polymer ?
#
loop_
_entity_poly.entity_id
_entity_poly.type
_entity_poly.pdbx_seq_one_letter_code
_entity_poly.pdbx_strand_id
1 'polypeptide(L)'
;MRRPVKTRKVVDVDSKYGSVLVNRLINQIMRDGKKSTARQIVYSAMLLAEEQLKKPALEVVETAMENAGPQLELRSRRIGGANYQVPYEVRAERKVTLALRWIVGAARSAKGKAMHKKLAEEIINAVNGTGNAVKKKNDMHRMAEANKAFAHFAW
;
A
#
# COMPACT_ATOMS: atom_id res chain seq x y z
N MET A 1 -8.79 5.01 -20.79
CA MET A 1 -9.36 6.31 -21.21
C MET A 1 -8.36 6.95 -22.16
N ARG A 2 -8.69 7.13 -23.44
CA ARG A 2 -7.74 7.60 -24.48
C ARG A 2 -7.48 9.12 -24.44
N ARG A 3 -8.34 9.87 -23.74
CA ARG A 3 -8.21 11.33 -23.58
C ARG A 3 -7.37 11.65 -22.34
N PRO A 4 -6.57 12.74 -22.37
CA PRO A 4 -5.77 13.17 -21.23
C PRO A 4 -6.67 13.48 -20.02
N VAL A 5 -6.24 13.06 -18.84
CA VAL A 5 -6.94 13.36 -17.59
C VAL A 5 -6.74 14.83 -17.29
N LYS A 6 -7.81 15.63 -17.42
CA LYS A 6 -7.76 17.10 -17.26
C LYS A 6 -7.57 17.56 -15.81
N THR A 7 -8.09 16.81 -14.84
CA THR A 7 -8.01 17.20 -13.42
C THR A 7 -7.77 15.96 -12.57
N ARG A 8 -6.70 15.97 -11.77
CA ARG A 8 -6.48 14.97 -10.72
C ARG A 8 -7.07 15.51 -9.43
N LYS A 9 -7.83 14.69 -8.72
CA LYS A 9 -8.35 15.05 -7.40
C LYS A 9 -7.19 15.03 -6.40
N VAL A 10 -6.91 16.19 -5.81
CA VAL A 10 -5.99 16.29 -4.68
C VAL A 10 -6.72 15.76 -3.44
N VAL A 11 -6.03 14.99 -2.62
CA VAL A 11 -6.57 14.45 -1.36
C VAL A 11 -6.24 15.45 -0.26
N ASP A 12 -7.24 15.84 0.51
CA ASP A 12 -7.06 16.74 1.64
C ASP A 12 -6.13 16.15 2.71
N VAL A 13 -5.68 16.98 3.64
CA VAL A 13 -4.92 16.53 4.81
C VAL A 13 -5.83 15.87 5.84
N ASP A 14 -5.23 15.02 6.68
CA ASP A 14 -5.93 14.45 7.83
C ASP A 14 -6.17 15.49 8.93
N SER A 15 -7.27 15.37 9.65
CA SER A 15 -7.67 16.34 10.69
C SER A 15 -6.86 16.25 11.97
N LYS A 16 -6.26 15.10 12.30
CA LYS A 16 -5.52 14.89 13.56
C LYS A 16 -4.02 15.07 13.36
N TYR A 17 -3.48 14.45 12.32
CA TYR A 17 -2.02 14.44 12.08
C TYR A 17 -1.58 15.38 10.95
N GLY A 18 -2.51 16.06 10.25
CA GLY A 18 -2.16 16.96 9.14
C GLY A 18 -1.54 16.26 7.93
N SER A 19 -1.57 14.93 7.86
CA SER A 19 -0.88 14.14 6.82
C SER A 19 -1.81 13.66 5.71
N VAL A 20 -1.39 13.87 4.46
CA VAL A 20 -2.08 13.34 3.27
C VAL A 20 -2.00 11.81 3.23
N LEU A 21 -0.91 11.21 3.72
CA LEU A 21 -0.71 9.77 3.74
C LEU A 21 -1.76 9.08 4.63
N VAL A 22 -2.00 9.64 5.81
CA VAL A 22 -3.00 9.14 6.76
C VAL A 22 -4.41 9.27 6.16
N ASN A 23 -4.75 10.39 5.52
CA ASN A 23 -6.07 10.53 4.88
C ASN A 23 -6.25 9.54 3.71
N ARG A 24 -5.19 9.24 2.95
CA ARG A 24 -5.23 8.18 1.92
C ARG A 24 -5.45 6.79 2.54
N LEU A 25 -4.83 6.49 3.68
CA LEU A 25 -5.05 5.24 4.42
C LEU A 25 -6.50 5.14 4.92
N ILE A 26 -7.05 6.23 5.48
CA ILE A 26 -8.46 6.31 5.91
C ILE A 26 -9.39 6.02 4.73
N ASN A 27 -9.16 6.66 3.57
CA ASN A 27 -9.95 6.45 2.37
C ASN A 27 -9.86 5.01 1.85
N GLN A 28 -8.70 4.36 1.97
CA GLN A 28 -8.51 2.96 1.56
C GLN A 28 -9.24 1.97 2.48
N ILE A 29 -9.33 2.28 3.78
CA ILE A 29 -10.03 1.47 4.78
C ILE A 29 -11.54 1.66 4.72
N MET A 30 -11.98 2.86 4.35
CA MET A 30 -13.38 3.23 4.23
C MET A 30 -14.18 2.25 3.38
N ARG A 31 -15.37 1.90 3.87
CA ARG A 31 -16.34 1.03 3.21
C ARG A 31 -17.70 1.72 3.26
N ASP A 32 -18.46 1.60 2.17
CA ASP A 32 -19.83 2.13 2.07
C ASP A 32 -19.92 3.64 2.41
N GLY A 33 -18.86 4.42 2.11
CA GLY A 33 -18.79 5.85 2.40
C GLY A 33 -18.65 6.23 3.88
N LYS A 34 -18.49 5.26 4.80
CA LYS A 34 -18.43 5.51 6.24
C LYS A 34 -17.05 6.03 6.68
N LYS A 35 -16.79 7.31 6.43
CA LYS A 35 -15.49 7.95 6.74
C LYS A 35 -15.22 8.07 8.24
N SER A 36 -16.27 8.32 9.04
CA SER A 36 -16.14 8.47 10.50
C SER A 36 -15.62 7.18 11.16
N THR A 37 -16.19 6.03 10.82
CA THR A 37 -15.75 4.73 11.35
C THR A 37 -14.36 4.35 10.84
N ALA A 38 -14.05 4.62 9.57
CA ALA A 38 -12.71 4.41 9.03
C ALA A 38 -11.66 5.22 9.79
N ARG A 39 -11.95 6.49 10.07
CA ARG A 39 -11.07 7.37 10.85
C ARG A 39 -10.80 6.83 12.25
N GLN A 40 -11.85 6.40 12.96
CA GLN A 40 -11.72 5.76 14.28
C GLN A 40 -10.79 4.54 14.21
N ILE A 41 -11.00 3.65 13.23
CA ILE A 41 -10.18 2.44 13.05
C ILE A 41 -8.71 2.80 12.82
N VAL A 42 -8.40 3.76 11.95
CA VAL A 42 -7.02 4.14 11.64
C VAL A 42 -6.34 4.75 12.85
N TYR A 43 -6.98 5.71 13.52
CA TYR A 43 -6.37 6.37 14.67
C TYR A 43 -6.17 5.41 15.84
N SER A 44 -7.12 4.51 16.10
CA SER A 44 -6.95 3.47 17.12
C SER A 44 -5.82 2.50 16.76
N ALA A 45 -5.67 2.14 15.49
CA ALA A 45 -4.56 1.28 15.05
C ALA A 45 -3.19 1.98 15.19
N MET A 46 -3.12 3.26 14.85
CA MET A 46 -1.92 4.09 14.98
C MET A 46 -1.48 4.22 16.45
N LEU A 47 -2.42 4.45 17.37
CA LEU A 47 -2.14 4.46 18.81
C LEU A 47 -1.55 3.14 19.31
N LEU A 48 -2.16 2.01 18.93
CA LEU A 48 -1.65 0.69 19.32
C LEU A 48 -0.25 0.42 18.77
N ALA A 49 0.05 0.88 17.56
CA ALA A 49 1.37 0.73 16.96
C ALA A 49 2.41 1.63 17.63
N GLU A 50 2.04 2.86 17.99
CA GLU A 50 2.86 3.79 18.76
C GLU A 50 3.19 3.25 20.16
N GLU A 51 2.21 2.68 20.86
CA GLU A 51 2.41 2.05 22.17
C GLU A 51 3.41 0.88 22.13
N GLN A 52 3.33 0.04 21.09
CA GLN A 52 4.19 -1.14 20.96
C GLN A 52 5.61 -0.81 20.48
N LEU A 53 5.75 0.07 19.49
CA LEU A 53 7.04 0.42 18.90
C LEU A 53 7.73 1.57 19.63
N LYS A 54 7.02 2.30 20.50
CA LYS A 54 7.50 3.51 21.20
C LYS A 54 8.08 4.57 20.26
N LYS A 55 7.53 4.64 19.04
CA LYS A 55 7.91 5.58 17.99
C LYS A 55 6.69 6.42 17.59
N PRO A 56 6.89 7.65 17.11
CA PRO A 56 5.80 8.48 16.63
C PRO A 56 4.96 7.76 15.58
N ALA A 57 3.63 7.80 15.72
CA ALA A 57 2.73 7.05 14.85
C ALA A 57 2.89 7.37 13.35
N LEU A 58 3.27 8.61 13.01
CA LEU A 58 3.54 9.02 11.63
C LEU A 58 4.76 8.30 11.04
N GLU A 59 5.87 8.28 11.77
CA GLU A 59 7.11 7.62 11.35
C GLU A 59 6.89 6.10 11.18
N VAL A 60 6.11 5.50 12.08
CA VAL A 60 5.73 4.08 12.00
C VAL A 60 4.99 3.78 10.69
N VAL A 61 4.02 4.62 10.31
CA VAL A 61 3.27 4.46 9.06
C VAL A 61 4.16 4.71 7.85
N GLU A 62 5.03 5.72 7.87
CA GLU A 62 5.96 6.01 6.77
C GLU A 62 6.94 4.86 6.55
N THR A 63 7.55 4.35 7.61
CA THR A 63 8.46 3.20 7.56
C THR A 63 7.76 1.94 7.02
N ALA A 64 6.54 1.66 7.50
CA ALA A 64 5.75 0.54 6.99
C ALA A 64 5.47 0.66 5.48
N MET A 65 5.22 1.88 5.01
CA MET A 65 4.95 2.18 3.61
C MET A 65 6.19 2.02 2.72
N GLU A 66 7.37 2.40 3.20
CA GLU A 66 8.64 2.17 2.50
C GLU A 66 8.94 0.68 2.36
N ASN A 67 8.74 -0.07 3.44
CA ASN A 67 8.97 -1.50 3.47
C ASN A 67 7.98 -2.28 2.60
N ALA A 68 6.70 -1.91 2.58
CA ALA A 68 5.68 -2.55 1.75
C ALA A 68 5.66 -2.05 0.29
N GLY A 69 6.26 -0.90 -0.01
CA GLY A 69 6.23 -0.28 -1.34
C GLY A 69 7.15 -0.97 -2.35
N PRO A 70 6.61 -1.49 -3.49
CA PRO A 70 7.42 -2.09 -4.53
C PRO A 70 8.10 -1.03 -5.42
N GLN A 71 9.36 -1.28 -5.81
CA GLN A 71 10.07 -0.52 -6.83
C GLN A 71 9.74 -0.98 -8.26
N LEU A 72 9.57 -2.29 -8.46
CA LEU A 72 9.20 -2.90 -9.74
C LEU A 72 7.81 -3.53 -9.65
N GLU A 73 7.02 -3.42 -10.72
CA GLU A 73 5.77 -4.17 -10.90
C GLU A 73 5.77 -4.86 -12.26
N LEU A 74 5.05 -5.97 -12.39
CA LEU A 74 4.84 -6.60 -13.69
C LEU A 74 3.52 -6.12 -14.28
N ARG A 75 3.55 -5.83 -15.58
CA ARG A 75 2.35 -5.54 -16.37
C ARG A 75 2.26 -6.51 -17.52
N SER A 76 1.05 -6.98 -17.80
CA SER A 76 0.79 -7.80 -18.98
C SER A 76 0.84 -6.93 -20.24
N ARG A 77 1.64 -7.32 -21.22
CA ARG A 77 1.72 -6.71 -22.56
C ARG A 77 1.54 -7.80 -23.61
N ARG A 78 0.64 -7.59 -24.57
CA ARG A 78 0.40 -8.54 -25.67
C ARG A 78 1.30 -8.20 -26.85
N ILE A 79 2.12 -9.16 -27.29
CA ILE A 79 3.12 -9.01 -28.34
C ILE A 79 3.11 -10.28 -29.20
N GLY A 80 3.04 -10.14 -30.52
CA GLY A 80 3.16 -11.28 -31.45
C GLY A 80 2.16 -12.42 -31.21
N GLY A 81 0.98 -12.13 -30.65
CA GLY A 81 -0.07 -13.12 -30.36
C GLY A 81 -0.08 -13.65 -28.93
N ALA A 82 1.03 -13.58 -28.19
CA ALA A 82 1.16 -14.05 -26.80
C ALA A 82 1.13 -12.89 -25.78
N ASN A 83 0.83 -13.21 -24.51
CA ASN A 83 0.83 -12.26 -23.39
C ASN A 83 2.11 -12.44 -22.56
N TYR A 84 2.92 -11.40 -22.47
CA TYR A 84 4.16 -11.39 -21.69
C TYR A 84 3.97 -10.57 -20.41
N GLN A 85 4.59 -11.01 -19.33
CA GLN A 85 4.72 -10.21 -18.12
C GLN A 85 5.99 -9.37 -18.22
N VAL A 86 5.82 -8.08 -18.45
CA VAL A 86 6.92 -7.14 -18.63
C VAL A 86 7.13 -6.38 -17.33
N PRO A 87 8.35 -6.33 -16.78
CA PRO A 87 8.66 -5.53 -15.58
C PRO A 87 8.69 -4.03 -15.93
N TYR A 88 8.10 -3.21 -15.07
CA TYR A 88 8.09 -1.75 -15.14
C TYR A 88 8.51 -1.14 -13.81
N GLU A 89 9.18 0.00 -13.88
CA GLU A 89 9.44 0.83 -12.71
C GLU A 89 8.15 1.49 -12.21
N VAL A 90 7.93 1.41 -10.90
CA VAL A 90 6.73 1.92 -10.24
C VAL A 90 6.92 3.41 -9.93
N ARG A 91 6.05 4.25 -10.50
CA ARG A 91 5.97 5.67 -10.15
C ARG A 91 5.67 5.88 -8.67
N ALA A 92 6.26 6.91 -8.04
CA ALA A 92 6.12 7.18 -6.60
C ALA A 92 4.66 7.19 -6.09
N GLU A 93 3.75 7.87 -6.78
CA GLU A 93 2.33 7.92 -6.41
C GLU A 93 1.67 6.52 -6.42
N ARG A 94 2.07 5.68 -7.38
CA ARG A 94 1.58 4.31 -7.51
C ARG A 94 2.19 3.40 -6.44
N LYS A 95 3.46 3.60 -6.07
CA LYS A 95 4.11 2.89 -4.96
C LYS A 95 3.33 3.05 -3.66
N VAL A 96 2.97 4.29 -3.31
CA VAL A 96 2.12 4.59 -2.15
C VAL A 96 0.75 3.89 -2.25
N THR A 97 0.11 3.96 -3.41
CA THR A 97 -1.21 3.32 -3.61
C THR A 97 -1.16 1.79 -3.47
N LEU A 98 -0.10 1.15 -3.99
CA LEU A 98 0.10 -0.30 -3.90
C LEU A 98 0.38 -0.73 -2.46
N ALA A 99 1.27 -0.03 -1.76
CA ALA A 99 1.58 -0.32 -0.36
C ALA A 99 0.34 -0.20 0.54
N LEU A 100 -0.43 0.89 0.44
CA LEU A 100 -1.70 1.04 1.19
C LEU A 100 -2.67 -0.10 0.89
N ARG A 101 -2.80 -0.46 -0.38
CA ARG A 101 -3.70 -1.55 -0.80
C ARG A 101 -3.27 -2.90 -0.22
N TRP A 102 -1.97 -3.18 -0.19
CA TRP A 102 -1.46 -4.45 0.31
C TRP A 102 -1.56 -4.54 1.82
N ILE A 103 -1.22 -3.48 2.56
CA ILE A 103 -1.37 -3.41 4.02
C ILE A 103 -2.84 -3.59 4.41
N VAL A 104 -3.75 -2.81 3.82
CA VAL A 104 -5.19 -2.91 4.13
C VAL A 104 -5.76 -4.27 3.69
N GLY A 105 -5.32 -4.81 2.56
CA GLY A 105 -5.73 -6.13 2.08
C GLY A 105 -5.29 -7.25 3.03
N ALA A 106 -4.04 -7.21 3.50
CA ALA A 106 -3.50 -8.14 4.47
C ALA A 106 -4.26 -8.06 5.82
N ALA A 107 -4.44 -6.85 6.36
CA ALA A 107 -5.20 -6.63 7.59
C ALA A 107 -6.66 -7.14 7.48
N ARG A 108 -7.31 -6.98 6.33
CA ARG A 108 -8.67 -7.51 6.09
C ARG A 108 -8.72 -9.03 6.00
N SER A 109 -7.69 -9.65 5.42
CA SER A 109 -7.61 -11.11 5.28
C SER A 109 -7.32 -11.83 6.60
N ALA A 110 -6.69 -11.16 7.56
CA ALA A 110 -6.45 -11.70 8.89
C ALA A 110 -7.77 -12.02 9.61
N LYS A 111 -7.82 -13.15 10.31
CA LYS A 111 -9.01 -13.62 11.06
C LYS A 111 -8.82 -13.39 12.57
N GLY A 112 -9.92 -13.46 13.35
CA GLY A 112 -9.86 -13.58 14.81
C GLY A 112 -9.81 -12.30 15.66
N LYS A 113 -9.68 -11.09 15.07
CA LYS A 113 -9.60 -9.82 15.83
C LYS A 113 -10.43 -8.68 15.21
N ALA A 114 -10.61 -7.60 15.95
CA ALA A 114 -11.20 -6.36 15.42
C ALA A 114 -10.26 -5.69 14.40
N MET A 115 -10.83 -4.92 13.46
CA MET A 115 -10.08 -4.36 12.33
C MET A 115 -8.93 -3.43 12.75
N HIS A 116 -9.10 -2.62 13.79
CA HIS A 116 -8.05 -1.73 14.29
C HIS A 116 -6.83 -2.50 14.83
N LYS A 117 -7.06 -3.61 15.54
CA LYS A 117 -5.98 -4.49 16.04
C LYS A 117 -5.25 -5.17 14.89
N LYS A 118 -5.99 -5.72 13.92
CA LYS A 118 -5.41 -6.35 12.72
C LYS A 118 -4.56 -5.38 11.90
N LEU A 119 -5.04 -4.14 11.76
CA LEU A 119 -4.32 -3.11 11.04
C LEU A 119 -3.03 -2.71 11.78
N ALA A 120 -3.10 -2.53 13.11
CA ALA A 120 -1.92 -2.25 13.92
C ALA A 120 -0.88 -3.37 13.80
N GLU A 121 -1.30 -4.63 13.94
CA GLU A 121 -0.44 -5.80 13.80
C GLU A 121 0.23 -5.86 12.41
N GLU A 122 -0.52 -5.61 11.33
CA GLU A 122 0.06 -5.62 9.99
C GLU A 122 1.03 -4.44 9.77
N ILE A 123 0.75 -3.25 10.31
CA ILE A 123 1.66 -2.10 10.26
C ILE A 123 2.96 -2.42 10.99
N ILE A 124 2.88 -2.98 12.19
CA ILE A 124 4.06 -3.34 13.01
C ILE A 124 4.88 -4.41 12.30
N ASN A 125 4.23 -5.44 11.75
CA ASN A 125 4.90 -6.47 10.97
C ASN A 125 5.61 -5.85 9.76
N ALA A 126 4.96 -4.93 9.04
CA ALA A 126 5.54 -4.25 7.90
C ALA A 126 6.77 -3.39 8.28
N VAL A 127 6.75 -2.71 9.43
CA VAL A 127 7.93 -2.01 9.97
C VAL A 127 9.09 -2.98 10.20
N ASN A 128 8.81 -4.16 10.73
CA ASN A 128 9.81 -5.22 10.95
C ASN A 128 10.22 -5.96 9.66
N GLY A 129 9.72 -5.56 8.49
CA GLY A 129 10.00 -6.24 7.21
C GLY A 129 9.32 -7.60 7.06
N THR A 130 8.34 -7.90 7.90
CA THR A 130 7.55 -9.14 7.88
C THR A 130 6.09 -8.87 7.53
N GLY A 131 5.25 -9.91 7.54
CA GLY A 131 3.83 -9.79 7.22
C GLY A 131 3.49 -10.04 5.76
N ASN A 132 2.19 -10.09 5.48
CA ASN A 132 1.68 -10.49 4.17
C ASN A 132 1.86 -9.38 3.13
N ALA A 133 1.80 -8.10 3.55
CA ALA A 133 2.06 -6.97 2.66
C ALA A 133 3.50 -6.96 2.13
N VAL A 134 4.49 -7.18 3.00
CA VAL A 134 5.91 -7.23 2.60
C VAL A 134 6.22 -8.49 1.80
N LYS A 135 5.65 -9.64 2.18
CA LYS A 135 5.75 -10.87 1.37
C LYS A 135 5.30 -10.64 -0.07
N LYS A 136 4.17 -9.95 -0.26
CA LYS A 136 3.65 -9.63 -1.59
C LYS A 136 4.58 -8.73 -2.40
N LYS A 137 5.25 -7.76 -1.77
CA LYS A 137 6.31 -6.96 -2.41
C LYS A 137 7.45 -7.86 -2.88
N ASN A 138 7.94 -8.73 -2.01
CA ASN A 138 9.08 -9.60 -2.30
C ASN A 138 8.76 -10.59 -3.43
N ASP A 139 7.56 -11.16 -3.43
CA ASP A 139 7.09 -12.05 -4.51
C ASP A 139 7.03 -11.32 -5.85
N MET A 140 6.54 -10.07 -5.86
CA MET A 140 6.52 -9.22 -7.05
C MET A 140 7.93 -8.89 -7.56
N HIS A 141 8.90 -8.64 -6.67
CA HIS A 141 10.28 -8.37 -7.04
C HIS A 141 10.97 -9.60 -7.61
N ARG A 142 10.84 -10.76 -6.95
CA ARG A 142 11.34 -12.04 -7.47
C ARG A 142 10.78 -12.35 -8.85
N MET A 143 9.48 -12.13 -9.06
CA MET A 143 8.85 -12.34 -10.35
C MET A 143 9.34 -11.33 -11.40
N ALA A 144 9.62 -10.09 -11.01
CA ALA A 144 10.12 -9.05 -11.91
C ALA A 144 11.55 -9.36 -12.36
N GLU A 145 12.39 -9.84 -11.44
CA GLU A 145 13.75 -10.29 -11.71
C GLU A 145 13.78 -11.50 -12.65
N ALA A 146 12.92 -12.49 -12.43
CA ALA A 146 12.78 -13.64 -13.32
C ALA A 146 12.41 -13.25 -14.76
N ASN A 147 11.64 -12.16 -14.92
CA ASN A 147 11.20 -11.62 -16.22
C ASN A 147 12.05 -10.45 -16.70
N LYS A 148 13.25 -10.23 -16.12
CA LYS A 148 14.14 -9.11 -16.49
C LYS A 148 14.51 -9.11 -17.97
N ALA A 149 14.56 -10.29 -18.61
CA ALA A 149 14.79 -10.44 -20.04
C ALA A 149 13.77 -9.65 -20.89
N PHE A 150 12.53 -9.49 -20.42
CA PHE A 150 11.47 -8.77 -21.13
C PHE A 150 11.42 -7.26 -20.83
N ALA A 151 12.36 -6.71 -20.05
CA ALA A 151 12.39 -5.27 -19.72
C ALA A 151 12.52 -4.38 -20.96
N HIS A 152 13.13 -4.90 -22.04
CA HIS A 152 13.19 -4.22 -23.33
C HIS A 152 11.83 -4.09 -24.02
N PHE A 153 10.74 -4.63 -23.48
CA PHE A 153 9.38 -4.37 -23.94
C PHE A 153 8.65 -3.31 -23.09
N ALA A 154 9.36 -2.57 -22.24
CA ALA A 154 8.75 -1.55 -21.37
C ALA A 154 8.65 -0.14 -21.99
N TRP A 155 9.22 0.06 -23.19
CA TRP A 155 9.19 1.32 -23.95
C TRP A 155 8.00 1.40 -24.92
#